data_AF-A0A7S0UT80-F1
#
_entry.id   AF-A0A7S0UT80-F1
#
_cell.length_a   1.000
_cell.length_b   1.000
_cell.length_c   1.000
_cell.angle_alpha   90.00
_cell.angle_beta   90.00
_cell.angle_gamma   90.00
#
_symmetry.space_group_name_H-M   'P 1'
#
loop_
_entity.id
_entity.type
_entity.pdbx_description
1 polymer ?
#
loop_
_entity_poly.entity_id
_entity_poly.type
_entity_poly.pdbx_seq_one_letter_code
_entity_poly.pdbx_strand_id
1 'polypeptide(L)'
;VKSGSLHEFLLYTSRHLMRIYPSQMRVDSSNYNPYAAWSLGASLAALNWQSWDKPCWINEGMFKDNGQCGYVLKPLWMRQPTVNLPPRQPRTLSVRVLGAAAAVSGGG
;
A
#
# COMPACT_ATOMS: atom_id res chain seq x y z
N VAL A 1 15.42 -18.83 3.16
CA VAL A 1 15.81 -17.40 3.12
C VAL A 1 15.64 -16.85 4.52
N LYS A 2 16.71 -16.36 5.19
CA LYS A 2 16.53 -15.68 6.48
C LYS A 2 15.67 -14.44 6.21
N SER A 3 14.45 -14.37 6.76
CA SER A 3 13.64 -13.16 6.63
C SER A 3 14.33 -12.06 7.43
N GLY A 4 14.71 -10.97 6.77
CA GLY A 4 15.17 -9.77 7.47
C GLY A 4 14.09 -9.31 8.44
N SER A 5 14.49 -8.74 9.58
CA SER A 5 13.53 -8.16 10.50
C SER A 5 12.86 -6.94 9.86
N LEU A 6 11.62 -6.61 10.27
CA LEU A 6 10.95 -5.40 9.80
C LEU A 6 11.82 -4.15 10.01
N HIS A 7 12.56 -4.10 11.11
CA HIS A 7 13.47 -3.00 11.42
C HIS A 7 14.59 -2.86 10.38
N GLU A 8 15.20 -3.98 9.95
CA GLU A 8 16.23 -3.97 8.89
C GLU A 8 15.68 -3.44 7.57
N PHE A 9 14.47 -3.86 7.18
CA PHE A 9 13.81 -3.36 5.98
C PHE A 9 13.51 -1.87 6.04
N LEU A 10 13.02 -1.37 7.18
CA LEU A 10 12.74 0.05 7.37
C LEU A 10 14.02 0.89 7.36
N LEU A 11 15.09 0.41 8.02
CA LEU A 11 16.41 1.06 7.96
C LEU A 11 16.91 1.17 6.51
N TYR A 12 16.83 0.08 5.75
CA TYR A 12 17.25 0.07 4.36
C TYR A 12 16.40 1.04 3.51
N THR A 13 15.07 0.93 3.58
CA THR A 13 14.13 1.69 2.75
C THR A 13 13.94 3.15 3.15
N SER A 14 14.49 3.55 4.30
CA SER A 14 14.61 4.97 4.70
C SER A 14 15.61 5.73 3.85
N ARG A 15 16.58 5.02 3.24
CA ARG A 15 17.67 5.60 2.43
C ARG A 15 17.72 5.08 1.00
N HIS A 16 16.97 4.03 0.68
CA HIS A 16 16.98 3.38 -0.63
C HIS A 16 15.56 3.15 -1.15
N LEU A 17 15.43 3.13 -2.47
CA LEU A 17 14.19 2.71 -3.12
C LEU A 17 14.14 1.17 -3.16
N MET A 18 12.98 0.63 -2.83
CA MET A 18 12.69 -0.79 -2.96
C MET A 18 11.44 -0.97 -3.79
N ARG A 19 11.52 -1.91 -4.74
CA ARG A 19 10.43 -2.33 -5.60
C ARG A 19 10.05 -3.77 -5.29
N ILE A 20 8.75 -4.02 -5.15
CA ILE A 20 8.17 -5.35 -4.95
C ILE A 20 7.24 -5.63 -6.13
N TYR A 21 7.32 -6.86 -6.66
CA TYR A 21 6.51 -7.33 -7.78
C TYR A 21 5.60 -8.47 -7.34
N PRO A 22 4.51 -8.74 -8.09
CA PRO A 22 3.75 -9.97 -7.93
C PRO A 22 4.67 -11.18 -8.12
N SER A 23 4.36 -12.29 -7.45
CA SER A 23 5.12 -13.53 -7.63
C SER A 23 5.03 -14.02 -9.08
N GLN A 24 6.16 -14.44 -9.65
CA GLN A 24 6.23 -15.02 -10.99
C GLN A 24 5.31 -16.24 -11.20
N MET A 25 4.92 -16.93 -10.11
CA MET A 25 4.00 -18.08 -10.18
C MET A 25 2.54 -17.68 -10.40
N ARG A 26 2.21 -16.38 -10.37
CA ARG A 26 0.87 -15.86 -10.68
C ARG A 26 0.73 -15.65 -12.19
N VAL A 27 0.47 -16.74 -12.90
CA VAL A 27 0.25 -16.74 -14.35
C VAL A 27 -1.09 -16.08 -14.73
N ASP A 28 -2.01 -15.97 -13.77
CA ASP A 28 -3.34 -15.36 -13.93
C ASP A 28 -3.35 -13.82 -13.87
N SER A 29 -2.18 -13.17 -13.81
CA SER A 29 -2.02 -11.72 -13.65
C SER A 29 -2.64 -11.12 -12.38
N SER A 30 -3.07 -11.96 -11.41
CA SER A 30 -3.66 -11.49 -10.16
C SER A 30 -2.69 -10.63 -9.35
N ASN A 31 -3.21 -9.57 -8.74
CA ASN A 31 -2.40 -8.69 -7.89
C ASN A 31 -2.31 -9.18 -6.44
N TYR A 32 -1.22 -8.80 -5.76
CA TYR A 32 -1.09 -8.94 -4.31
C TYR A 32 -1.60 -7.67 -3.60
N ASN A 33 -1.86 -7.73 -2.29
CA ASN A 33 -2.24 -6.54 -1.53
C ASN A 33 -1.04 -5.57 -1.40
N PRO A 34 -1.08 -4.36 -1.98
CA PRO A 34 0.05 -3.44 -1.99
C PRO A 34 0.44 -2.93 -0.60
N TYR A 35 -0.48 -2.96 0.38
CA TYR A 35 -0.20 -2.59 1.75
C TYR A 35 0.93 -3.42 2.38
N ALA A 36 1.06 -4.70 2.01
CA ALA A 36 2.13 -5.55 2.51
C ALA A 36 3.52 -5.07 2.06
N ALA A 37 3.63 -4.44 0.88
CA ALA A 37 4.87 -3.84 0.41
C ALA A 37 5.14 -2.51 1.12
N TRP A 38 4.13 -1.65 1.23
CA TRP A 38 4.27 -0.35 1.89
C TRP A 38 4.59 -0.48 3.39
N SER A 39 4.05 -1.48 4.08
CA SER A 39 4.33 -1.72 5.50
C SER A 39 5.78 -2.12 5.78
N LEU A 40 6.48 -2.67 4.78
CA LEU A 40 7.92 -2.94 4.79
C LEU A 40 8.76 -1.72 4.39
N GLY A 41 8.11 -0.61 4.05
CA GLY A 41 8.76 0.62 3.58
C GLY A 41 9.08 0.64 2.08
N ALA A 42 8.64 -0.34 1.29
CA ALA A 42 8.89 -0.32 -0.15
C ALA A 42 8.23 0.92 -0.80
N SER A 43 9.01 1.65 -1.61
CA SER A 43 8.52 2.85 -2.29
C SER A 43 7.73 2.51 -3.55
N LEU A 44 7.95 1.34 -4.15
CA LEU A 44 7.30 0.91 -5.38
C LEU A 44 6.62 -0.46 -5.19
N ALA A 45 5.31 -0.46 -4.98
CA ALA A 45 4.49 -1.67 -5.03
C ALA A 45 3.97 -1.84 -6.46
N ALA A 46 4.57 -2.74 -7.24
CA ALA A 46 4.22 -2.91 -8.64
C ALA A 46 2.98 -3.82 -8.79
N LEU A 47 1.95 -3.31 -9.46
CA LEU A 47 0.72 -4.05 -9.77
C LEU A 47 0.56 -4.18 -11.29
N ASN A 48 -0.14 -5.23 -11.71
CA ASN A 48 -0.59 -5.45 -13.08
C ASN A 48 -1.84 -4.60 -13.32
N TRP A 49 -1.68 -3.46 -14.00
CA TRP A 49 -2.79 -2.54 -14.29
C TRP A 49 -3.78 -3.08 -15.33
N GLN A 50 -3.40 -4.11 -16.10
CA GLN A 50 -4.33 -4.80 -17.01
C GLN A 50 -5.43 -5.55 -16.26
N SER A 51 -5.23 -5.88 -14.98
CA SER A 51 -6.21 -6.53 -14.11
C SER A 51 -6.75 -5.53 -13.10
N TRP A 52 -7.93 -4.98 -13.37
CA TRP A 52 -8.57 -3.99 -12.49
C TRP A 52 -9.28 -4.66 -11.30
N ASP A 53 -8.50 -5.01 -10.28
CA ASP A 53 -8.96 -5.76 -9.10
C ASP A 53 -8.87 -4.93 -7.79
N LYS A 54 -9.26 -5.54 -6.67
CA LYS A 54 -9.26 -4.87 -5.35
C LYS A 54 -7.92 -4.24 -4.97
N PRO A 55 -6.75 -4.89 -5.18
CA PRO A 55 -5.44 -4.26 -5.05
C PRO A 55 -5.27 -2.95 -5.82
N CYS A 56 -5.74 -2.90 -7.07
CA CYS A 56 -5.71 -1.68 -7.87
C CYS A 56 -6.58 -0.57 -7.25
N TRP A 57 -7.76 -0.89 -6.69
CA TRP A 57 -8.58 0.09 -5.97
C TRP A 57 -7.87 0.65 -4.72
N ILE A 58 -7.15 -0.20 -3.99
CA ILE A 58 -6.35 0.23 -2.83
C ILE A 58 -5.21 1.14 -3.29
N ASN A 59 -4.54 0.79 -4.39
CA ASN A 59 -3.49 1.60 -4.99
C ASN A 59 -4.01 2.98 -5.42
N GLU A 60 -5.13 3.02 -6.13
CA GLU A 60 -5.79 4.28 -6.51
C GLU A 60 -6.19 5.10 -5.27
N GLY A 61 -6.75 4.46 -4.24
CA GLY A 61 -7.12 5.12 -2.98
C GLY A 61 -5.92 5.76 -2.27
N MET A 62 -4.78 5.07 -2.21
CA MET A 62 -3.55 5.59 -1.61
C MET A 62 -3.02 6.80 -2.39
N PHE A 63 -2.93 6.68 -3.72
CA PHE A 63 -2.36 7.73 -4.57
C PHE A 63 -3.36 8.83 -4.95
N LYS A 64 -4.59 8.80 -4.44
CA LYS A 64 -5.47 9.98 -4.44
C LYS A 64 -4.97 11.09 -3.52
N ASP A 65 -4.18 10.75 -2.52
CA ASP A 65 -3.53 11.71 -1.63
C ASP A 65 -2.45 12.54 -2.38
N ASN A 66 -2.03 13.65 -1.78
CA ASN A 66 -1.01 14.56 -2.31
C ASN A 66 -1.27 15.01 -3.76
N GLY A 67 -2.53 15.33 -4.07
CA GLY A 67 -2.93 15.86 -5.37
C GLY A 67 -2.74 14.90 -6.54
N GLN A 68 -2.77 13.58 -6.30
CA GLN A 68 -2.65 12.56 -7.35
C GLN A 68 -1.33 12.61 -8.15
N CYS A 69 -0.26 13.16 -7.57
CA CYS A 69 1.02 13.29 -8.27
C CYS A 69 1.82 11.97 -8.40
N GLY A 70 1.31 10.87 -7.83
CA GLY A 70 1.99 9.57 -7.81
C GLY A 70 3.02 9.39 -6.69
N TYR A 71 3.19 10.40 -5.81
CA TYR A 71 4.08 10.34 -4.66
C TYR A 71 3.35 10.71 -3.36
N VAL A 72 3.42 9.83 -2.36
CA VAL A 72 2.89 10.08 -1.01
C VAL A 72 4.03 9.95 0.00
N LEU A 73 4.19 10.94 0.87
CA LEU A 73 5.28 10.97 1.83
C LEU A 73 5.11 9.87 2.89
N LYS A 74 6.13 9.02 3.06
CA LYS A 74 6.12 7.99 4.10
C LYS A 74 5.99 8.61 5.51
N PRO A 75 5.31 7.95 6.46
CA PRO A 75 5.29 8.37 7.86
C PRO A 75 6.69 8.56 8.44
N LEU A 76 6.83 9.47 9.41
CA LEU A 76 8.14 9.82 9.98
C LEU A 76 8.90 8.60 10.52
N TRP A 77 8.21 7.68 11.19
CA TRP A 77 8.81 6.46 11.75
C TRP A 77 9.36 5.48 10.69
N MET A 78 8.93 5.58 9.42
CA MET A 78 9.54 4.84 8.31
C MET A 78 10.73 5.59 7.69
N ARG A 79 10.75 6.93 7.80
CA ARG A 79 11.84 7.78 7.28
C ARG A 79 13.00 7.90 8.26
N GLN A 80 12.73 7.78 9.55
CA GLN A 80 13.70 7.84 10.64
C GLN A 80 13.44 6.67 11.61
N PRO A 81 13.75 5.42 11.22
CA PRO A 81 13.47 4.26 12.05
C PRO A 81 14.34 4.28 13.31
N THR A 82 13.68 4.25 14.47
CA THR A 82 14.33 4.06 15.77
C THR A 82 14.36 2.57 16.14
N VAL A 83 15.16 2.21 17.16
CA VAL A 83 15.24 0.83 17.68
C VAL A 83 13.85 0.27 18.01
N ASN A 84 12.97 1.11 18.56
CA ASN A 84 11.60 0.77 18.86
C ASN A 84 10.65 1.36 17.81
N LEU A 85 9.71 0.55 17.32
CA LEU A 85 8.59 1.03 16.51
C LEU A 85 7.66 1.89 17.38
N PRO A 86 6.93 2.86 16.80
CA PRO A 86 5.94 3.61 17.54
C PRO A 86 4.91 2.66 18.16
N PRO A 87 4.47 2.91 19.40
CA PRO A 87 3.49 2.05 20.05
C PRO A 87 2.20 2.02 19.21
N ARG A 88 1.63 0.83 19.05
CA ARG A 88 0.32 0.69 18.41
C ARG A 88 -0.70 1.44 19.27
N GLN A 89 -1.35 2.45 18.70
CA GLN A 89 -2.46 3.16 19.32
C GLN A 89 -3.76 2.67 18.69
N PRO A 90 -4.53 1.79 19.36
CA PRO A 90 -5.84 1.40 18.86
C PRO A 90 -6.76 2.63 18.77
N ARG A 91 -7.52 2.72 17.67
CA ARG A 91 -8.56 3.74 17.50
C ARG A 91 -9.84 3.06 17.06
N THR A 92 -10.97 3.56 17.54
CA THR A 92 -12.30 3.08 17.14
C THR A 92 -12.82 3.93 16.00
N LEU A 93 -13.10 3.30 14.86
CA LEU A 93 -13.81 3.91 13.74
C LEU A 93 -15.22 3.30 13.68
N SER A 94 -16.25 4.11 13.87
CA SER A 94 -17.64 3.69 13.67
C SER A 94 -18.11 4.16 12.31
N VAL A 95 -18.52 3.21 11.47
CA VAL A 95 -19.09 3.49 10.13
C VAL A 95 -20.53 3.01 10.14
N ARG A 96 -21.46 3.91 9.85
CA ARG A 96 -22.89 3.58 9.67
C ARG A 96 -23.28 3.93 8.25
N VAL A 97 -23.70 2.94 7.48
CA VAL A 97 -24.28 3.16 6.15
C VAL A 97 -25.73 3.57 6.35
N LEU A 98 -26.08 4.81 5.99
CA LEU A 98 -27.42 5.37 6.19
C LEU A 98 -28.38 5.11 5.01
N GLY A 99 -27.82 4.82 3.85
CA GLY A 99 -28.56 4.55 2.62
C GLY A 99 -27.61 4.43 1.44
N ALA A 100 -28.11 3.97 0.31
CA ALA A 100 -27.40 3.93 -0.95
C ALA A 100 -28.31 4.50 -2.03
N ALA A 101 -27.77 5.40 -2.86
CA ALA A 101 -28.43 5.84 -4.08
C ALA A 101 -27.70 5.21 -5.27
N ALA A 102 -28.44 4.68 -6.23
CA ALA A 102 -27.85 4.11 -7.43
C ALA A 102 -27.19 5.23 -8.26
N ALA A 103 -25.89 5.11 -8.53
CA ALA A 103 -25.27 5.88 -9.59
C ALA A 103 -25.79 5.34 -10.93
N VAL A 104 -26.22 6.25 -11.82
CA VAL A 104 -26.68 5.91 -13.17
C VAL A 104 -25.60 5.09 -13.87
N SER A 105 -25.94 3.94 -14.44
CA SER A 105 -24.99 3.16 -15.24
C SER A 105 -24.64 3.97 -16.49
N GLY A 106 -23.48 4.64 -16.47
CA GLY A 106 -22.89 5.20 -17.68
C GLY A 106 -22.51 4.06 -18.61
N GLY A 107 -23.43 3.71 -19.51
CA GLY A 107 -23.14 2.82 -20.62
C GLY A 107 -22.18 3.49 -21.59
N GLY A 108 -21.09 2.78 -21.90
CA GLY A 108 -20.14 3.03 -22.97
C GLY A 108 -19.55 1.70 -23.37
#